data_AF-A0A4S4KWX2-F1
#
_entry.id   AF-A0A4S4KWX2-F1
#
_cell.length_a   1.000
_cell.length_b   1.000
_cell.length_c   1.000
_cell.angle_alpha   90.00
_cell.angle_beta   90.00
_cell.angle_gamma   90.00
#
_symmetry.space_group_name_H-M   'P 1'
#
loop_
_entity.id
_entity.type
_entity.pdbx_description
1 polymer ?
#
loop_
_entity_poly.entity_id
_entity_poly.type
_entity_poly.pdbx_seq_one_letter_code
_entity_poly.pdbx_strand_id
1 'polypeptide(L)'
;MACFTQQEMTDMVMVIALAMQQAGNINPAPATTPPPAPPPSSKITTAKPHKYTGGADYLDFKCEVYLYIAANSRSFAVDADKILFVLSYLKGGHAATWAENYVDLWTVAGMMTLTATFNDFMMEFAQAFDNPN
;
A
#
# COMPACT_ATOMS: atom_id res chain seq x y z
N MET A 1 10.82 77.03 29.10
CA MET A 1 9.39 76.64 29.16
C MET A 1 9.29 75.21 28.68
N ALA A 2 9.24 74.29 29.63
CA ALA A 2 9.29 72.85 29.42
C ALA A 2 7.89 72.33 29.09
N CYS A 3 7.67 71.96 27.81
CA CYS A 3 6.45 71.30 27.33
C CYS A 3 6.57 69.77 27.50
N PHE A 4 7.09 69.32 28.64
CA PHE A 4 7.58 67.94 28.85
C PHE A 4 6.79 67.17 29.92
N THR A 5 5.48 67.41 30.11
CA THR A 5 4.73 66.64 31.13
C THR A 5 3.29 66.29 30.80
N GLN A 6 2.65 66.86 29.77
CA GLN A 6 1.24 66.53 29.47
C GLN A 6 1.07 65.46 28.38
N GLN A 7 1.96 65.47 27.38
CA GLN A 7 1.90 64.52 26.27
C GLN A 7 2.24 63.09 26.72
N GLU A 8 3.27 62.94 27.55
CA GLU A 8 3.71 61.64 28.04
C GLU A 8 2.68 60.99 29.00
N MET A 9 2.00 61.79 29.83
CA MET A 9 0.91 61.29 30.67
C MET A 9 -0.29 60.83 29.84
N THR A 10 -0.61 61.52 28.74
CA THR A 10 -1.71 61.13 27.86
C THR A 10 -1.40 59.83 27.12
N ASP A 11 -0.16 59.68 26.64
CA ASP A 11 0.27 58.44 25.98
C ASP A 11 0.28 57.26 26.95
N MET A 12 0.72 57.47 28.21
CA MET A 12 0.75 56.39 29.19
C MET A 12 -0.67 55.98 29.65
N VAL A 13 -1.59 56.93 29.80
CA VAL A 13 -3.00 56.63 30.10
C VAL A 13 -3.66 55.90 28.93
N MET A 14 -3.33 56.27 27.68
CA MET A 14 -3.84 55.56 26.50
C MET A 14 -3.32 54.12 26.43
N VAL A 15 -2.05 53.89 26.74
CA VAL A 15 -1.46 52.53 26.77
C VAL A 15 -2.08 51.66 27.86
N ILE A 16 -2.35 52.22 29.04
CA ILE A 16 -3.02 51.48 30.13
C ILE A 16 -4.49 51.17 29.76
N ALA A 17 -5.21 52.14 29.20
CA ALA A 17 -6.60 51.93 28.75
C ALA A 17 -6.70 50.89 27.62
N LEU A 18 -5.70 50.84 26.73
CA LEU A 18 -5.60 49.83 25.67
C LEU A 18 -5.29 48.44 26.25
N ALA A 19 -4.40 48.35 27.25
CA ALA A 19 -4.06 47.08 27.89
C ALA A 19 -5.25 46.47 28.64
N MET A 20 -6.11 47.29 29.26
CA MET A 20 -7.28 46.80 30.00
C MET A 20 -8.41 46.27 29.09
N GLN A 21 -8.48 46.69 27.82
CA GLN A 21 -9.50 46.20 26.87
C GLN A 21 -9.19 44.84 26.25
N GLN A 22 -7.98 44.30 26.44
CA GLN A 22 -7.58 43.01 25.86
C GLN A 22 -7.89 41.79 26.75
N ALA A 23 -8.34 42.00 27.99
CA ALA A 23 -8.61 40.91 28.95
C ALA A 23 -10.00 40.23 28.79
N GLY A 24 -10.82 40.63 27.81
CA GLY A 24 -12.24 40.25 27.74
C GLY A 24 -12.66 39.28 26.62
N ASN A 25 -11.76 38.76 25.79
CA ASN A 25 -12.15 37.95 24.62
C ASN A 25 -11.43 36.60 24.53
N ILE A 26 -11.63 35.74 25.54
CA ILE A 26 -11.45 34.30 25.39
C ILE A 26 -12.78 33.69 24.92
N ASN A 27 -13.06 33.83 23.62
CA ASN A 27 -14.01 32.94 22.98
C ASN A 27 -13.37 31.54 22.98
N PRO A 28 -13.95 30.51 23.63
CA PRO A 28 -13.43 29.16 23.46
C PRO A 28 -13.53 28.81 21.97
N ALA A 29 -12.40 28.51 21.35
CA ALA A 29 -12.38 27.97 20.00
C ALA A 29 -13.31 26.75 19.96
N PRO A 30 -14.19 26.61 18.95
CA PRO A 30 -14.91 25.36 18.75
C PRO A 30 -13.88 24.24 18.66
N ALA A 31 -14.00 23.23 19.52
CA ALA A 31 -13.19 22.03 19.43
C ALA A 31 -13.32 21.49 18.00
N THR A 32 -12.23 21.46 17.25
CA THR A 32 -12.18 20.77 15.97
C THR A 32 -12.41 19.30 16.26
N THR A 33 -13.61 18.82 15.93
CA THR A 33 -13.90 17.40 15.96
C THR A 33 -12.88 16.70 15.06
N PRO A 34 -12.26 15.60 15.51
CA PRO A 34 -11.41 14.79 14.64
C PRO A 34 -12.21 14.44 13.37
N PRO A 35 -11.59 14.49 12.18
CA PRO A 35 -12.26 14.05 10.97
C PRO A 35 -12.82 12.63 11.19
N PRO A 36 -14.03 12.32 10.68
CA PRO A 36 -14.59 10.99 10.79
C PRO A 36 -13.56 9.97 10.33
N ALA A 37 -13.34 8.93 11.14
CA ALA A 37 -12.48 7.83 10.73
C ALA A 37 -12.96 7.32 9.36
N PRO A 38 -12.04 7.03 8.41
CA PRO A 38 -12.44 6.47 7.13
C PRO A 38 -13.28 5.22 7.39
N PRO A 39 -14.36 4.99 6.60
CA PRO A 39 -15.17 3.80 6.77
C PRO A 39 -14.28 2.57 6.76
N PRO A 40 -14.59 1.53 7.58
CA PRO A 40 -13.84 0.30 7.52
C PRO A 40 -13.82 -0.14 6.06
N SER A 41 -12.63 -0.20 5.47
CA SER A 41 -12.47 -0.71 4.12
C SER A 41 -13.07 -2.10 4.14
N SER A 42 -14.17 -2.29 3.41
CA SER A 42 -14.78 -3.59 3.21
C SER A 42 -13.72 -4.45 2.52
N LYS A 43 -12.93 -5.17 3.31
CA LYS A 43 -11.94 -6.11 2.81
C LYS A 43 -12.74 -7.17 2.07
N ILE A 44 -12.68 -7.15 0.75
CA ILE A 44 -13.07 -8.31 -0.04
C ILE A 44 -12.14 -9.42 0.40
N THR A 45 -12.66 -10.37 1.17
CA THR A 45 -11.96 -11.62 1.47
C THR A 45 -12.09 -12.50 0.24
N THR A 46 -11.14 -12.38 -0.69
CA THR A 46 -10.96 -13.40 -1.72
C THR A 46 -10.35 -14.65 -1.08
N ALA A 47 -10.87 -15.82 -1.47
CA ALA A 47 -10.26 -17.09 -1.09
C ALA A 47 -8.83 -17.16 -1.64
N LYS A 48 -7.91 -17.72 -0.86
CA LYS A 48 -6.54 -17.99 -1.33
C LYS A 48 -6.59 -19.08 -2.41
N PRO A 49 -5.70 -19.03 -3.41
CA PRO A 49 -5.59 -20.11 -4.39
C PRO A 49 -5.31 -21.45 -3.71
N HIS A 50 -5.76 -22.54 -4.33
CA HIS A 50 -5.34 -23.87 -3.91
C HIS A 50 -3.86 -24.12 -4.26
N LYS A 51 -3.26 -25.16 -3.67
CA LYS A 51 -1.91 -25.58 -4.02
C LYS A 51 -1.96 -26.35 -5.33
N TYR A 52 -1.14 -25.97 -6.29
CA TYR A 52 -1.11 -26.59 -7.61
C TYR A 52 0.04 -27.58 -7.75
N THR A 53 -0.26 -28.79 -8.23
CA THR A 53 0.69 -29.89 -8.38
C THR A 53 1.14 -30.12 -9.84
N GLY A 54 0.63 -29.34 -10.80
CA GLY A 54 0.93 -29.52 -12.22
C GLY A 54 -0.09 -30.38 -12.97
N GLY A 55 -1.35 -30.41 -12.52
CA GLY A 55 -2.42 -31.23 -13.10
C GLY A 55 -3.33 -30.47 -14.08
N ALA A 56 -4.42 -31.13 -14.47
CA ALA A 56 -5.44 -30.60 -15.40
C ALA A 56 -6.25 -29.41 -14.82
N ASP A 57 -6.13 -29.16 -13.53
CA ASP A 57 -6.68 -28.03 -12.77
C ASP A 57 -5.95 -26.69 -13.02
N TYR A 58 -5.06 -26.64 -14.01
CA TYR A 58 -4.29 -25.45 -14.37
C TYR A 58 -5.17 -24.20 -14.58
N LEU A 59 -6.25 -24.31 -15.36
CA LEU A 59 -7.11 -23.16 -15.69
C LEU A 59 -7.84 -22.63 -14.45
N ASP A 60 -8.26 -23.52 -13.56
CA ASP A 60 -8.90 -23.16 -12.29
C ASP A 60 -7.89 -22.44 -11.39
N PHE A 61 -6.69 -22.99 -11.23
CA PHE A 61 -5.61 -22.37 -10.46
C PHE A 61 -5.25 -20.99 -11.00
N LYS A 62 -5.09 -20.86 -12.32
CA LYS A 62 -4.81 -19.59 -13.00
C LYS A 62 -5.88 -18.55 -12.68
N CYS A 63 -7.15 -18.92 -12.76
CA CYS A 63 -8.28 -18.03 -12.45
C CYS A 63 -8.22 -17.54 -11.00
N GLU A 64 -8.00 -18.45 -10.04
CA GLU A 64 -7.88 -18.13 -8.62
C GLU A 64 -6.72 -17.16 -8.33
N VAL A 65 -5.56 -17.37 -8.97
CA VAL A 65 -4.40 -16.46 -8.86
C VAL A 65 -4.75 -15.05 -9.33
N TYR A 66 -5.34 -14.90 -10.52
CA TYR A 66 -5.71 -13.59 -11.04
C TYR A 66 -6.73 -12.90 -10.13
N LEU A 67 -7.74 -13.63 -9.66
CA LEU A 67 -8.76 -13.09 -8.76
C LEU A 67 -8.15 -12.62 -7.43
N TYR A 68 -7.23 -13.41 -6.86
CA TYR A 68 -6.56 -13.06 -5.62
C TYR A 68 -5.70 -11.81 -5.77
N ILE A 69 -4.87 -11.74 -6.82
CA ILE A 69 -4.00 -10.59 -7.07
C ILE A 69 -4.83 -9.33 -7.35
N ALA A 70 -5.91 -9.43 -8.14
CA ALA A 70 -6.79 -8.31 -8.43
C ALA A 70 -7.45 -7.74 -7.17
N ALA A 71 -7.95 -8.61 -6.28
CA ALA A 71 -8.54 -8.19 -5.01
C ALA A 71 -7.51 -7.62 -4.01
N ASN A 72 -6.24 -8.02 -4.12
CA ASN A 72 -5.16 -7.62 -3.23
C ASN A 72 -4.12 -6.72 -3.94
N SER A 73 -4.54 -5.97 -4.96
CA SER A 73 -3.65 -5.24 -5.88
C SER A 73 -2.63 -4.34 -5.19
N ARG A 74 -2.98 -3.72 -4.05
CA ARG A 74 -2.05 -2.89 -3.27
C ARG A 74 -0.85 -3.67 -2.72
N SER A 75 -1.03 -4.95 -2.40
CA SER A 75 0.03 -5.84 -1.91
C SER A 75 0.86 -6.45 -3.04
N PHE A 76 0.40 -6.31 -4.29
CA PHE A 76 1.01 -6.88 -5.48
C PHE A 76 1.39 -5.77 -6.48
N ALA A 77 2.07 -4.74 -5.96
CA ALA A 77 2.45 -3.57 -6.74
C ALA A 77 3.56 -3.87 -7.75
N VAL A 78 4.47 -4.79 -7.42
CA VAL A 78 5.61 -5.18 -8.26
C VAL A 78 5.41 -6.59 -8.80
N ASP A 79 5.96 -6.86 -9.98
CA ASP A 79 5.79 -8.16 -10.64
C ASP A 79 6.52 -9.28 -9.90
N ALA A 80 7.67 -9.00 -9.28
CA ALA A 80 8.38 -9.96 -8.46
C ALA A 80 7.51 -10.55 -7.34
N ASP A 81 6.70 -9.73 -6.67
CA ASP A 81 5.81 -10.17 -5.60
C ASP A 81 4.70 -11.10 -6.13
N LYS A 82 4.17 -10.81 -7.32
CA LYS A 82 3.18 -11.65 -7.99
C LYS A 82 3.78 -13.01 -8.37
N ILE A 83 4.97 -13.00 -8.97
CA ILE A 83 5.69 -14.21 -9.40
C ILE A 83 6.02 -15.08 -8.17
N LEU A 84 6.63 -14.49 -7.13
CA LEU A 84 6.94 -15.20 -5.88
C LEU A 84 5.69 -15.78 -5.22
N PHE A 85 4.58 -15.04 -5.27
CA PHE A 85 3.31 -15.53 -4.78
C PHE A 85 2.88 -16.78 -5.55
N VAL A 86 2.83 -16.77 -6.89
CA VAL A 86 2.45 -17.97 -7.66
C VAL A 86 3.38 -19.15 -7.35
N LEU A 87 4.71 -18.93 -7.39
CA LEU A 87 5.71 -19.95 -7.07
C LEU A 87 5.49 -20.56 -5.68
N SER A 88 5.04 -19.77 -4.70
CA SER A 88 4.75 -20.25 -3.34
C SER A 88 3.59 -21.25 -3.26
N TYR A 89 2.69 -21.28 -4.24
CA TYR A 89 1.56 -22.22 -4.32
C TYR A 89 1.85 -23.43 -5.22
N LEU A 90 2.96 -23.44 -5.96
CA LEU A 90 3.42 -24.61 -6.71
C LEU A 90 4.02 -25.63 -5.73
N LYS A 91 3.29 -26.70 -5.44
CA LYS A 91 3.66 -27.68 -4.41
C LYS A 91 3.41 -29.10 -4.89
N GLY A 92 4.44 -29.94 -4.75
CA GLY A 92 4.41 -31.33 -5.21
C GLY A 92 4.32 -31.47 -6.73
N GLY A 93 4.39 -32.73 -7.18
CA GLY A 93 4.25 -33.10 -8.59
C GLY A 93 5.22 -32.37 -9.51
N HIS A 94 4.78 -32.18 -10.76
CA HIS A 94 5.58 -31.54 -11.80
C HIS A 94 5.73 -30.02 -11.55
N ALA A 95 4.74 -29.40 -10.90
CA ALA A 95 4.76 -27.97 -10.59
C ALA A 95 5.91 -27.58 -9.64
N ALA A 96 6.19 -28.38 -8.62
CA ALA A 96 7.30 -28.10 -7.70
C ALA A 96 8.66 -28.15 -8.40
N THR A 97 8.90 -29.18 -9.21
CA THR A 97 10.14 -29.31 -9.99
C THR A 97 10.30 -28.16 -10.97
N TRP A 98 9.22 -27.76 -11.65
CA TRP A 98 9.25 -26.60 -12.53
C TRP A 98 9.58 -25.30 -11.77
N ALA A 99 8.96 -25.09 -10.59
CA ALA A 99 9.23 -23.93 -9.75
C ALA A 99 10.69 -23.86 -9.28
N GLU A 100 11.26 -25.00 -8.87
CA GLU A 100 12.67 -25.12 -8.46
C GLU A 100 13.60 -24.76 -9.62
N ASN A 101 13.38 -25.34 -10.80
CA ASN A 101 14.17 -25.03 -12.00
C ASN A 101 14.05 -23.57 -12.41
N TYR A 102 12.84 -23.00 -12.31
CA TYR A 102 12.61 -21.60 -12.59
C TYR A 102 13.47 -20.73 -11.68
N VAL A 103 13.43 -20.95 -10.37
CA VAL A 103 14.24 -20.21 -9.38
C VAL A 103 15.75 -20.42 -9.62
N ASP A 104 16.17 -21.64 -9.93
CA ASP A 104 17.59 -21.97 -10.17
C ASP A 104 18.18 -21.18 -11.34
N LEU A 105 17.41 -21.03 -12.43
CA LEU A 105 17.79 -20.22 -13.60
C LEU A 105 18.16 -18.78 -13.21
N TRP A 106 17.42 -18.16 -12.28
CA TRP A 106 17.69 -16.80 -11.82
C TRP A 106 18.91 -16.72 -10.91
N THR A 107 19.10 -17.71 -10.04
CA THR A 107 20.28 -17.78 -9.18
C THR A 107 21.58 -18.03 -9.95
N VAL A 108 21.55 -18.90 -10.97
CA VAL A 108 22.70 -19.20 -11.81
C VAL A 108 23.08 -18.02 -12.72
N ALA A 109 22.09 -17.25 -13.18
CA ALA A 109 22.32 -16.04 -13.95
C ALA A 109 22.94 -14.89 -13.14
N GLY A 110 23.17 -15.06 -11.83
CA GLY A 110 23.68 -14.01 -10.94
C GLY A 110 22.70 -12.86 -10.76
N MET A 111 21.45 -13.01 -11.20
CA MET A 111 20.41 -12.01 -11.06
C MET A 111 19.77 -12.16 -9.69
N MET A 112 20.16 -11.30 -8.75
CA MET A 112 19.55 -11.26 -7.42
C MET A 112 18.11 -10.71 -7.44
N THR A 113 17.67 -10.20 -8.58
CA THR A 113 16.35 -9.59 -8.81
C THR A 113 15.65 -10.26 -9.99
N LEU A 114 14.39 -10.70 -9.76
CA LEU A 114 13.48 -11.10 -10.82
C LEU A 114 13.24 -9.91 -11.76
N THR A 115 13.79 -9.98 -12.97
CA THR A 115 13.59 -8.97 -14.02
C THR A 115 12.45 -9.32 -14.96
N ALA A 116 11.93 -10.55 -14.89
CA ALA A 116 10.75 -10.97 -15.63
C ALA A 116 9.51 -10.16 -15.21
N THR A 117 8.71 -9.77 -16.20
CA THR A 117 7.37 -9.23 -15.93
C THR A 117 6.43 -10.36 -15.53
N PHE A 118 5.35 -10.04 -14.82
CA PHE A 118 4.36 -11.05 -14.43
C PHE A 118 3.69 -11.69 -15.65
N ASN A 119 3.56 -10.94 -16.75
CA ASN A 119 2.98 -11.45 -17.99
C ASN A 119 3.88 -12.46 -18.68
N ASP A 120 5.19 -12.20 -18.74
CA ASP A 120 6.16 -13.13 -19.32
C ASP A 120 6.20 -14.44 -18.50
N PHE A 121 6.21 -14.31 -17.18
CA PHE A 121 6.11 -15.46 -16.28
C PHE A 121 4.84 -16.29 -16.54
N MET A 122 3.66 -15.66 -16.62
CA MET A 122 2.40 -16.38 -16.84
C MET A 122 2.35 -17.04 -18.23
N MET A 123 3.05 -16.48 -19.22
CA MET A 123 3.19 -17.10 -20.54
C MET A 123 4.07 -18.36 -20.49
N GLU A 124 5.22 -18.30 -19.83
CA GLU A 124 6.09 -19.48 -19.63
C GLU A 124 5.39 -20.55 -18.79
N PHE A 125 4.67 -20.13 -17.75
CA PHE A 125 3.86 -21.02 -16.93
C PHE A 125 2.76 -21.70 -17.74
N ALA A 126 2.09 -20.97 -18.65
CA ALA A 126 1.14 -21.54 -19.58
C ALA A 126 1.80 -22.54 -20.55
N GLN A 127 2.97 -22.22 -21.09
CA GLN A 127 3.71 -23.15 -21.96
C GLN A 127 4.05 -24.47 -21.25
N ALA A 128 4.24 -24.45 -19.93
CA ALA A 128 4.53 -25.65 -19.15
C ALA A 128 3.28 -26.48 -18.80
N PHE A 129 2.13 -25.84 -18.54
CA PHE A 129 0.97 -26.50 -17.91
C PHE A 129 -0.36 -26.37 -18.66
N ASP A 130 -0.46 -25.46 -19.64
CA ASP A 130 -1.66 -25.24 -20.46
C ASP A 130 -1.68 -26.12 -21.72
N ASN A 131 -0.74 -27.07 -21.87
CA ASN A 131 -0.72 -27.96 -23.03
C ASN A 131 -1.86 -28.98 -22.92
N PRO A 132 -2.87 -28.95 -23.80
CA PRO A 132 -3.75 -30.08 -23.98
C PRO A 132 -2.93 -31.10 -24.77
N ASN A 133 -2.46 -32.15 -24.09
CA ASN A 133 -1.87 -33.28 -24.79
C ASN A 133 -2.88 -33.91 -25.76
#